data_AF-A0AAD7QZP1-F1
#
_entry.id   AF-A0AAD7QZP1-F1
#
_cell.length_a   1.000
_cell.length_b   1.000
_cell.length_c   1.000
_cell.angle_alpha   90.00
_cell.angle_beta   90.00
_cell.angle_gamma   90.00
#
_symmetry.space_group_name_H-M   'P 1'
#
loop_
_entity.id
_entity.type
_entity.pdbx_description
1 polymer ?
#
loop_
_entity_poly.entity_id
_entity_poly.type
_entity_poly.pdbx_seq_one_letter_code
_entity_poly.pdbx_strand_id
1 'polypeptide(L)'
;TSTTRNWDGALRYSTDEGHILMVAFEVGISQTYESLRAAISYSVCALHCRVGITMCINEGNRGTRAPIQYYSTAHERDTAIQQAERQLWTALRNNPYGPLIANGFIWYGRINRVVVEAFRQEDDTCPPDTLLEPRQSFAIVEAGQFVGGDVPSNLEELRLGDCIPTHILSGNTIAATPINFVGREWFEREIGHSMLETALQRIKDKSQVRAG
;
A
#
# COMPACT_ATOMS: atom_id res chain seq x y z
N THR A 1 -18.38 22.19 2.98
CA THR A 1 -18.20 21.25 1.85
C THR A 1 -17.28 20.14 2.32
N SER A 2 -17.86 19.01 2.74
CA SER A 2 -17.11 17.86 3.25
C SER A 2 -16.53 17.10 2.06
N THR A 3 -15.23 17.26 1.80
CA THR A 3 -14.47 16.33 0.99
C THR A 3 -14.14 15.14 1.88
N THR A 4 -14.98 14.09 1.84
CA THR A 4 -14.66 12.80 2.44
C THR A 4 -13.42 12.27 1.72
N ARG A 5 -12.25 12.44 2.32
CA ARG A 5 -11.01 11.82 1.83
C ARG A 5 -11.19 10.30 1.99
N ASN A 6 -11.14 9.57 0.89
CA ASN A 6 -11.11 8.12 0.92
C ASN A 6 -9.69 7.68 1.28
N TRP A 7 -9.59 6.83 2.29
CA TRP A 7 -8.40 6.07 2.64
C TRP A 7 -8.26 4.86 1.72
N ASP A 8 -7.04 4.33 1.60
CA ASP A 8 -6.79 3.14 0.79
C ASP A 8 -7.40 1.86 1.41
N GLY A 9 -7.43 1.76 2.74
CA GLY A 9 -8.10 0.68 3.45
C GLY A 9 -8.55 1.08 4.86
N ALA A 10 -9.61 0.45 5.39
CA ALA A 10 -9.96 0.62 6.81
C ALA A 10 -10.75 -0.55 7.36
N LEU A 11 -10.62 -0.68 8.68
CA LEU A 11 -11.56 -1.44 9.50
C LEU A 11 -12.60 -0.50 10.08
N ARG A 12 -13.88 -0.79 9.81
CA ARG A 12 -15.03 -0.05 10.34
C ARG A 12 -15.91 -0.99 11.15
N TYR A 13 -16.49 -0.46 12.22
CA TYR A 13 -17.55 -1.14 12.96
C TYR A 13 -18.89 -0.49 12.66
N SER A 14 -19.88 -1.29 12.26
CA SER A 14 -21.23 -0.80 11.98
C SER A 14 -22.08 -0.80 13.25
N THR A 15 -22.74 0.32 13.52
CA THR A 15 -23.68 0.52 14.63
C THR A 15 -25.01 1.02 14.06
N ASP A 16 -26.05 1.00 14.88
CA ASP A 16 -27.36 1.57 14.52
C ASP A 16 -27.29 3.08 14.23
N GLU A 17 -26.29 3.77 14.78
CA GLU A 17 -26.06 5.21 14.62
C GLU A 17 -25.09 5.56 13.49
N GLY A 18 -24.52 4.56 12.79
CA GLY A 18 -23.58 4.75 11.69
C GLY A 18 -22.33 3.88 11.80
N HIS A 19 -21.24 4.29 11.14
CA HIS A 19 -19.98 3.55 11.16
C HIS A 19 -18.94 4.24 12.05
N ILE A 20 -18.29 3.46 12.90
CA ILE A 20 -17.13 3.89 13.68
C ILE A 20 -15.88 3.44 12.94
N LEU A 21 -14.99 4.39 12.60
CA LEU A 21 -13.70 4.09 12.00
C LEU A 21 -12.73 3.62 13.09
N MET A 22 -12.24 2.39 12.97
CA MET A 22 -11.43 1.75 14.01
C MET A 22 -9.94 1.83 13.68
N VAL A 23 -9.57 1.38 12.48
CA VAL A 23 -8.19 1.38 11.96
C VAL A 23 -8.20 1.89 10.54
N ALA A 24 -7.27 2.79 10.20
CA ALA A 24 -7.09 3.33 8.85
C ALA A 24 -5.74 2.88 8.28
N PHE A 25 -5.73 2.57 6.99
CA PHE A 25 -4.56 2.18 6.23
C PHE A 25 -4.38 3.11 5.03
N GLU A 26 -3.17 3.64 4.85
CA GLU A 26 -2.81 4.45 3.69
C GLU A 26 -1.54 3.89 3.04
N VAL A 27 -1.56 3.70 1.73
CA VAL A 27 -0.47 3.08 0.96
C VAL A 27 -0.03 4.01 -0.17
N GLY A 28 1.17 4.56 -0.04
CA GLY A 28 1.75 5.47 -1.04
C GLY A 28 2.81 4.79 -1.88
N ILE A 29 2.62 4.70 -3.20
CA ILE A 29 3.67 4.31 -4.15
C ILE A 29 4.24 5.57 -4.81
N SER A 30 5.52 5.86 -4.56
CA SER A 30 6.24 7.01 -5.14
C SER A 30 5.56 8.37 -4.89
N GLN A 31 4.74 8.45 -3.84
CA GLN A 31 4.19 9.70 -3.33
C GLN A 31 5.18 10.34 -2.34
N THR A 32 5.02 11.63 -2.08
CA THR A 32 5.82 12.28 -1.03
C THR A 32 5.40 11.72 0.32
N TYR A 33 6.40 11.45 1.17
CA TYR A 33 6.17 10.98 2.53
C TYR A 33 5.23 11.92 3.32
N GLU A 34 5.41 13.23 3.15
CA GLU A 34 4.57 14.26 3.76
C GLU A 34 3.09 14.14 3.39
N SER A 35 2.77 13.83 2.13
CA SER A 35 1.38 13.66 1.68
C SER A 35 0.72 12.43 2.34
N LEU A 36 1.47 11.34 2.45
CA LEU A 36 1.02 10.10 3.09
C LEU A 36 0.82 10.31 4.60
N ARG A 37 1.78 10.97 5.26
CA ARG A 37 1.72 11.32 6.67
C ARG A 37 0.56 12.26 6.98
N ALA A 38 0.32 13.27 6.13
CA ALA A 38 -0.84 14.14 6.27
C ALA A 38 -2.17 13.38 6.09
N ALA A 39 -2.20 12.39 5.18
CA ALA A 39 -3.38 11.53 5.00
C ALA A 39 -3.73 10.78 6.28
N ILE A 40 -2.76 10.06 6.83
CA ILE A 40 -3.02 9.22 7.99
C ILE A 40 -3.26 10.04 9.25
N SER A 41 -2.59 11.18 9.40
CA SER A 41 -2.79 12.08 10.54
C SER A 41 -4.23 12.61 10.55
N TYR A 42 -4.77 12.98 9.39
CA TYR A 42 -6.17 13.37 9.29
C TYR A 42 -7.12 12.23 9.70
N SER A 43 -6.87 11.01 9.26
CA SER A 43 -7.68 9.84 9.65
C SER A 43 -7.65 9.60 11.17
N VAL A 44 -6.49 9.75 11.81
CA VAL A 44 -6.36 9.59 13.26
C VAL A 44 -6.99 10.75 14.03
N CYS A 45 -6.60 12.00 13.73
CA CYS A 45 -7.02 13.17 14.51
C CYS A 45 -8.43 13.67 14.17
N ALA A 46 -8.78 13.76 12.88
CA ALA A 46 -10.06 14.33 12.45
C ALA A 46 -11.21 13.31 12.45
N LEU A 47 -10.90 12.04 12.17
CA LEU A 47 -11.91 10.96 12.12
C LEU A 47 -11.87 10.07 13.36
N HIS A 48 -11.06 10.43 14.37
CA HIS A 48 -10.89 9.71 15.64
C HIS A 48 -10.59 8.22 15.47
N CYS A 49 -9.80 7.89 14.46
CA CYS A 49 -9.34 6.53 14.25
C CYS A 49 -8.35 6.13 15.36
N ARG A 50 -8.50 4.92 15.93
CA ARG A 50 -7.69 4.46 17.06
C ARG A 50 -6.23 4.22 16.67
N VAL A 51 -6.02 3.76 15.44
CA VAL A 51 -4.71 3.45 14.86
C VAL A 51 -4.71 3.81 13.38
N GLY A 52 -3.74 4.61 12.99
CA GLY A 52 -3.38 4.79 11.58
C GLY A 52 -2.16 3.95 11.23
N ILE A 53 -2.17 3.30 10.07
CA ILE A 53 -1.04 2.55 9.53
C ILE A 53 -0.73 3.08 8.15
N THR A 54 0.55 3.33 7.88
CA THR A 54 1.00 3.68 6.53
C THR A 54 1.93 2.63 5.97
N MET A 55 1.92 2.50 4.65
CA MET A 55 2.95 1.81 3.90
C MET A 55 3.48 2.73 2.80
N CYS A 56 4.73 3.17 2.94
CA CYS A 56 5.40 3.99 1.94
C CYS A 56 6.30 3.09 1.07
N ILE A 57 6.00 3.01 -0.22
CA ILE A 57 6.72 2.22 -1.21
C ILE A 57 7.47 3.18 -2.15
N ASN A 58 8.79 3.11 -2.17
CA ASN A 58 9.63 3.92 -3.04
C ASN A 58 10.02 3.13 -4.30
N GLU A 59 9.35 3.42 -5.42
CA GLU A 59 9.71 2.91 -6.75
C GLU A 59 10.91 3.69 -7.30
N GLY A 60 11.97 2.97 -7.66
CA GLY A 60 13.13 3.52 -8.33
C GLY A 60 12.84 4.01 -9.75
N ASN A 61 13.84 4.69 -10.33
CA ASN A 61 13.74 5.23 -11.69
C ASN A 61 13.48 4.11 -12.73
N ARG A 62 12.55 4.37 -13.66
CA ARG A 62 12.22 3.49 -14.78
C ARG A 62 13.08 3.73 -16.03
N GLY A 63 14.02 4.67 -15.97
CA GLY A 63 14.84 5.07 -17.10
C GLY A 63 14.00 5.71 -18.20
N THR A 64 14.25 5.31 -19.45
CA THR A 64 13.58 5.87 -20.63
C THR A 64 12.10 5.47 -20.67
N ARG A 65 11.23 6.45 -20.87
CA ARG A 65 9.78 6.22 -21.02
C ARG A 65 9.51 5.38 -22.28
N ALA A 66 8.77 4.28 -22.11
CA ALA A 66 8.35 3.46 -23.23
C ALA A 66 7.51 4.27 -24.25
N PRO A 67 7.77 4.12 -25.57
CA PRO A 67 6.98 4.75 -26.61
C PRO A 67 5.57 4.16 -26.68
N ILE A 68 4.65 4.87 -27.31
CA ILE A 68 3.33 4.29 -27.67
C ILE A 68 3.57 3.29 -28.81
N GLN A 69 3.02 2.08 -28.67
CA GLN A 69 3.04 1.03 -29.67
C GLN A 69 1.70 1.00 -30.40
N TYR A 70 1.77 1.02 -31.72
CA TYR A 70 0.59 0.98 -32.59
C TYR A 70 0.47 -0.39 -33.25
N TYR A 71 -0.70 -1.01 -33.11
CA TYR A 71 -1.05 -2.31 -33.63
C TYR A 71 -2.06 -2.19 -34.76
N SER A 72 -2.02 -3.10 -35.72
CA SER A 72 -2.94 -3.09 -36.85
C SER A 72 -4.32 -3.61 -36.44
N THR A 73 -4.35 -4.56 -35.50
CA THR A 73 -5.59 -5.15 -34.98
C THR A 73 -5.60 -5.22 -33.46
N ALA A 74 -6.80 -5.34 -32.88
CA ALA A 74 -6.95 -5.62 -31.45
C ALA A 74 -6.32 -6.97 -31.06
N HIS A 75 -6.40 -7.97 -31.94
CA HIS A 75 -5.84 -9.29 -31.68
C HIS A 75 -4.30 -9.27 -31.57
N GLU A 76 -3.62 -8.50 -32.43
CA GLU A 76 -2.18 -8.29 -32.34
C GLU A 76 -1.80 -7.60 -31.02
N ARG A 77 -2.54 -6.55 -30.66
CA ARG A 77 -2.33 -5.81 -29.40
C ARG A 77 -2.46 -6.73 -28.20
N ASP A 78 -3.54 -7.51 -28.12
CA ASP A 78 -3.84 -8.36 -26.98
C ASP A 78 -2.81 -9.50 -26.86
N THR A 79 -2.36 -10.05 -27.99
CA THR A 79 -1.27 -11.04 -28.04
C THR A 79 0.04 -10.46 -27.49
N ALA A 80 0.38 -9.23 -27.87
CA ALA A 80 1.57 -8.55 -27.37
C ALA A 80 1.50 -8.24 -25.86
N ILE A 81 0.33 -7.83 -25.37
CA ILE A 81 0.08 -7.61 -23.93
C ILE A 81 0.25 -8.93 -23.17
N GLN A 82 -0.33 -10.03 -23.63
CA GLN A 82 -0.17 -11.35 -22.99
C GLN A 82 1.28 -11.83 -23.00
N GLN A 83 2.03 -11.55 -24.06
CA GLN A 83 3.47 -11.86 -24.10
C GLN A 83 4.24 -11.02 -23.08
N ALA A 84 3.95 -9.73 -22.98
CA ALA A 84 4.57 -8.86 -22.00
C ALA A 84 4.22 -9.31 -20.57
N GLU A 85 2.97 -9.71 -20.31
CA GLU A 85 2.55 -10.28 -19.03
C GLU A 85 3.41 -11.48 -18.61
N ARG A 86 3.65 -12.43 -19.52
CA ARG A 86 4.53 -13.58 -19.25
C ARG A 86 5.97 -13.15 -18.93
N GLN A 87 6.48 -12.13 -19.60
CA GLN A 87 7.82 -11.57 -19.32
C GLN A 87 7.86 -10.93 -17.93
N LEU A 88 6.85 -10.15 -17.56
CA LEU A 88 6.75 -9.51 -16.24
C LEU A 88 6.65 -10.54 -15.12
N TRP A 89 5.83 -11.59 -15.27
CA TRP A 89 5.77 -12.70 -14.32
C TRP A 89 7.13 -13.38 -14.12
N THR A 90 7.85 -13.60 -15.22
CA THR A 90 9.20 -14.19 -15.16
C THR A 90 10.18 -13.27 -14.45
N ALA A 91 10.14 -11.96 -14.74
CA ALA A 91 10.97 -10.97 -14.06
C ALA A 91 10.70 -10.93 -12.55
N LEU A 92 9.42 -10.94 -12.15
CA LEU A 92 9.01 -10.92 -10.75
C LEU A 92 9.47 -12.16 -9.98
N ARG A 93 9.38 -13.35 -10.60
CA ARG A 93 9.86 -14.60 -9.98
C ARG A 93 11.37 -14.57 -9.70
N ASN A 94 12.14 -13.97 -10.60
CA ASN A 94 13.59 -13.88 -10.46
C ASN A 94 14.03 -12.72 -9.56
N ASN A 95 13.20 -11.68 -9.46
CA ASN A 95 13.47 -10.49 -8.67
C ASN A 95 12.15 -9.93 -8.09
N PRO A 96 11.77 -10.37 -6.88
CA PRO A 96 10.49 -10.02 -6.25
C PRO A 96 10.26 -8.52 -6.05
N TYR A 97 11.32 -7.72 -6.06
CA TYR A 97 11.28 -6.27 -5.86
C TYR A 97 11.64 -5.50 -7.13
N GLY A 98 11.61 -6.15 -8.29
CA GLY A 98 11.83 -5.55 -9.59
C GLY A 98 13.28 -5.12 -9.86
N PRO A 99 13.54 -4.50 -11.02
CA PRO A 99 12.55 -3.93 -11.94
C PRO A 99 11.76 -4.98 -12.72
N LEU A 100 10.54 -4.63 -13.15
CA LEU A 100 9.75 -5.44 -14.07
C LEU A 100 9.96 -4.96 -15.51
N ILE A 101 10.61 -5.79 -16.31
CA ILE A 101 11.05 -5.48 -17.67
C ILE A 101 10.26 -6.31 -18.67
N ALA A 102 9.72 -5.66 -19.69
CA ALA A 102 9.09 -6.32 -20.83
C ALA A 102 9.38 -5.55 -22.12
N ASN A 103 9.67 -6.29 -23.20
CA ASN A 103 10.02 -5.75 -24.51
C ASN A 103 11.16 -4.70 -24.47
N GLY A 104 12.14 -4.89 -23.57
CA GLY A 104 13.29 -3.99 -23.40
C GLY A 104 13.02 -2.72 -22.58
N PHE A 105 11.82 -2.52 -22.05
CA PHE A 105 11.46 -1.35 -21.24
C PHE A 105 11.14 -1.73 -19.79
N ILE A 106 11.48 -0.85 -18.86
CA ILE A 106 11.13 -0.99 -17.44
C ILE A 106 9.72 -0.42 -17.24
N TRP A 107 8.75 -1.30 -16.99
CA TRP A 107 7.36 -0.93 -16.77
C TRP A 107 7.04 -0.65 -15.30
N TYR A 108 7.84 -1.22 -14.40
CA TYR A 108 7.84 -0.92 -12.98
C TYR A 108 9.28 -0.90 -12.46
N GLY A 109 9.68 0.18 -11.80
CA GLY A 109 11.02 0.38 -11.27
C GLY A 109 11.36 -0.57 -10.12
N ARG A 110 12.62 -0.66 -9.74
CA ARG A 110 13.00 -1.45 -8.55
C ARG A 110 12.42 -0.80 -7.30
N ILE A 111 11.75 -1.56 -6.44
CA ILE A 111 11.39 -1.08 -5.11
C ILE A 111 12.67 -0.92 -4.30
N ASN A 112 13.02 0.31 -3.97
CA ASN A 112 14.23 0.61 -3.21
C ASN A 112 13.99 0.54 -1.71
N ARG A 113 12.83 1.00 -1.27
CA ARG A 113 12.48 1.08 0.15
C ARG A 113 10.99 0.83 0.34
N VAL A 114 10.64 0.04 1.35
CA VAL A 114 9.27 -0.07 1.87
C VAL A 114 9.33 0.17 3.37
N VAL A 115 8.60 1.17 3.83
CA VAL A 115 8.47 1.49 5.26
C VAL A 115 7.02 1.33 5.67
N VAL A 116 6.79 0.62 6.77
CA VAL A 116 5.49 0.53 7.44
C VAL A 116 5.57 1.31 8.74
N GLU A 117 4.61 2.19 8.97
CA GLU A 117 4.59 3.03 10.17
C GLU A 117 3.22 3.00 10.83
N ALA A 118 3.22 3.24 12.14
CA ALA A 118 2.01 3.26 12.96
C ALA A 118 1.87 4.62 13.66
N PHE A 119 0.63 5.13 13.66
CA PHE A 119 0.25 6.44 14.16
C PHE A 119 -0.87 6.27 15.18
N ARG A 120 -0.74 6.97 16.31
CA ARG A 120 -1.75 7.04 17.35
C ARG A 120 -1.84 8.46 17.87
N GLN A 121 -3.04 8.80 18.33
CA GLN A 121 -3.28 10.00 19.11
C GLN A 121 -2.87 9.74 20.56
N GLU A 122 -2.01 10.59 21.13
CA GLU A 122 -1.63 10.50 22.55
C GLU A 122 -2.62 11.24 23.46
N ASP A 123 -3.32 12.23 22.93
CA ASP A 123 -4.26 13.10 23.63
C ASP A 123 -5.56 13.21 22.83
N ASP A 124 -6.69 12.76 23.40
CA ASP A 124 -8.02 12.76 22.79
C ASP A 124 -8.51 14.16 22.34
N THR A 125 -7.83 15.24 22.77
CA THR A 125 -8.13 16.63 22.38
C THR A 125 -7.33 17.14 21.17
N CYS A 126 -6.51 16.28 20.55
CA CYS A 126 -5.69 16.62 19.39
C CYS A 126 -6.51 17.30 18.27
N PRO A 127 -6.12 18.51 17.82
CA PRO A 127 -6.79 19.19 16.72
C PRO A 127 -6.81 18.37 15.42
N PRO A 128 -7.88 18.45 14.60
CA PRO A 128 -8.02 17.70 13.35
C PRO A 128 -6.91 17.91 12.31
N ASP A 129 -6.26 19.07 12.31
CA ASP A 129 -5.18 19.46 11.41
C ASP A 129 -3.78 19.13 11.93
N THR A 130 -3.70 18.46 13.09
CA THR A 130 -2.42 18.04 13.66
C THR A 130 -1.73 17.03 12.77
N LEU A 131 -0.44 17.24 12.53
CA LEU A 131 0.39 16.34 11.76
C LEU A 131 1.19 15.43 12.70
N LEU A 132 0.73 14.20 12.88
CA LEU A 132 1.35 13.22 13.78
C LEU A 132 2.72 12.77 13.27
N GLU A 133 3.59 12.43 14.21
CA GLU A 133 4.79 11.63 13.94
C GLU A 133 4.48 10.15 14.14
N PRO A 134 5.15 9.24 13.39
CA PRO A 134 4.97 7.82 13.60
C PRO A 134 5.51 7.42 14.98
N ARG A 135 4.73 6.63 15.71
CA ARG A 135 5.15 6.05 16.98
C ARG A 135 6.14 4.91 16.79
N GLN A 136 5.96 4.17 15.70
CA GLN A 136 6.85 3.09 15.25
C GLN A 136 7.06 3.19 13.74
N SER A 137 8.26 2.85 13.30
CA SER A 137 8.65 2.85 11.88
C SER A 137 9.51 1.63 11.58
N PHE A 138 9.09 0.84 10.59
CA PHE A 138 9.69 -0.44 10.27
C PHE A 138 10.05 -0.50 8.79
N ALA A 139 11.31 -0.78 8.48
CA ALA A 139 11.72 -1.07 7.11
C ALA A 139 11.41 -2.54 6.78
N ILE A 140 10.67 -2.77 5.70
CA ILE A 140 10.38 -4.11 5.16
C ILE A 140 11.33 -4.42 3.99
N VAL A 141 11.59 -3.42 3.15
CA VAL A 141 12.53 -3.51 2.03
C VAL A 141 13.51 -2.35 2.14
N GLU A 142 14.80 -2.63 1.95
CA GLU A 142 15.86 -1.62 1.88
C GLU A 142 16.88 -2.01 0.81
N ALA A 143 17.32 -1.03 0.02
CA ALA A 143 18.18 -1.23 -1.15
C ALA A 143 17.67 -2.36 -2.10
N GLY A 144 16.36 -2.54 -2.17
CA GLY A 144 15.70 -3.61 -2.92
C GLY A 144 16.02 -5.02 -2.45
N GLN A 145 16.17 -5.20 -1.13
CA GLN A 145 16.27 -6.48 -0.42
C GLN A 145 15.27 -6.51 0.72
N PHE A 146 14.73 -7.69 1.03
CA PHE A 146 13.88 -7.87 2.20
C PHE A 146 14.71 -7.76 3.48
N VAL A 147 14.34 -6.82 4.35
CA VAL A 147 14.96 -6.62 5.68
C VAL A 147 13.94 -6.76 6.80
N GLY A 148 12.66 -6.99 6.47
CA GLY A 148 11.56 -7.05 7.43
C GLY A 148 11.52 -8.29 8.33
N GLY A 149 12.59 -9.07 8.43
CA GLY A 149 12.65 -10.29 9.26
C GLY A 149 12.51 -10.01 10.75
N ASP A 150 12.92 -8.81 11.18
CA ASP A 150 12.86 -8.35 12.58
C ASP A 150 11.62 -7.51 12.89
N VAL A 151 10.71 -7.33 11.92
CA VAL A 151 9.51 -6.55 12.14
C VAL A 151 8.53 -7.37 12.97
N PRO A 152 8.13 -6.89 14.17
CA PRO A 152 7.16 -7.58 14.99
C PRO A 152 5.88 -7.81 14.17
N SER A 153 5.35 -9.02 14.24
CA SER A 153 4.19 -9.40 13.43
C SER A 153 2.98 -8.50 13.68
N ASN A 154 2.87 -7.87 14.85
CA ASN A 154 1.82 -6.91 15.22
C ASN A 154 2.24 -5.42 15.15
N LEU A 155 3.42 -5.13 14.59
CA LEU A 155 4.05 -3.81 14.59
C LEU A 155 4.25 -3.22 16.00
N GLU A 156 4.15 -4.05 17.05
CA GLU A 156 4.05 -3.65 18.47
C GLU A 156 2.92 -2.67 18.81
N GLU A 157 2.05 -2.38 17.85
CA GLU A 157 1.04 -1.34 17.99
C GLU A 157 -0.36 -1.91 17.97
N LEU A 158 -0.68 -2.85 17.08
CA LEU A 158 -2.07 -3.30 16.91
C LEU A 158 -2.48 -4.35 17.93
N ARG A 159 -3.61 -4.07 18.59
CA ARG A 159 -4.24 -4.93 19.58
C ARG A 159 -5.69 -5.19 19.19
N LEU A 160 -6.27 -6.26 19.75
CA LEU A 160 -7.67 -6.63 19.50
C LEU A 160 -8.66 -5.53 19.89
N GLY A 161 -8.36 -4.79 20.96
CA GLY A 161 -9.13 -3.64 21.39
C GLY A 161 -9.11 -2.48 20.39
N ASP A 162 -8.14 -2.39 19.48
CA ASP A 162 -8.15 -1.37 18.43
C ASP A 162 -9.12 -1.72 17.29
N CYS A 163 -9.42 -3.01 17.13
CA CYS A 163 -10.28 -3.51 16.07
C CYS A 163 -11.74 -3.68 16.49
N ILE A 164 -12.01 -3.78 17.79
CA ILE A 164 -13.33 -4.06 18.34
C ILE A 164 -13.74 -2.96 19.32
N PRO A 165 -14.96 -2.41 19.21
CA PRO A 165 -15.47 -1.44 20.18
C PRO A 165 -15.39 -1.94 21.62
N THR A 166 -15.07 -1.02 22.54
CA THR A 166 -14.85 -1.29 23.96
C THR A 166 -16.11 -1.78 24.68
N HIS A 167 -17.31 -1.47 24.18
CA HIS A 167 -18.56 -1.94 24.76
C HIS A 167 -18.88 -3.40 24.42
N ILE A 168 -18.20 -4.00 23.42
CA ILE A 168 -18.38 -5.40 23.00
C ILE A 168 -17.34 -6.28 23.66
N LEU A 169 -16.09 -5.82 23.65
CA LEU A 169 -14.97 -6.59 24.15
C LEU A 169 -14.78 -6.29 25.65
N SER A 170 -15.29 -7.18 26.50
CA SER A 170 -15.15 -7.09 27.96
C SER A 170 -13.90 -7.84 28.43
N GLY A 171 -13.06 -7.16 29.21
CA GLY A 171 -11.84 -7.72 29.80
C GLY A 171 -10.54 -7.18 29.21
N ASN A 172 -9.77 -6.48 30.05
CA ASN A 172 -8.53 -5.78 29.65
C ASN A 172 -7.48 -6.71 29.02
N THR A 173 -7.41 -7.97 29.45
CA THR A 173 -6.48 -8.97 28.91
C THR A 173 -6.78 -9.33 27.46
N ILE A 174 -8.06 -9.45 27.10
CA ILE A 174 -8.46 -9.82 25.73
C ILE A 174 -8.22 -8.62 24.80
N ALA A 175 -8.54 -7.41 25.25
CA ALA A 175 -8.31 -6.18 24.49
C ALA A 175 -6.83 -5.92 24.19
N ALA A 176 -5.93 -6.34 25.09
CA ALA A 176 -4.49 -6.19 24.93
C ALA A 176 -3.85 -7.23 23.99
N THR A 177 -4.61 -8.20 23.49
CA THR A 177 -4.09 -9.28 22.62
C THR A 177 -3.51 -8.70 21.33
N PRO A 178 -2.22 -8.94 21.01
CA PRO A 178 -1.63 -8.56 19.74
C PRO A 178 -2.35 -9.15 18.53
N ILE A 179 -2.51 -8.38 17.45
CA ILE A 179 -2.96 -8.90 16.15
C ILE A 179 -1.77 -8.92 15.19
N ASN A 180 -1.51 -10.06 14.57
CA ASN A 180 -0.46 -10.22 13.57
C ASN A 180 -0.95 -9.78 12.18
N PHE A 181 -0.15 -8.98 11.48
CA PHE A 181 -0.46 -8.38 10.18
C PHE A 181 0.50 -8.77 9.07
N VAL A 182 1.79 -8.91 9.36
CA VAL A 182 2.81 -9.00 8.30
C VAL A 182 3.54 -10.33 8.36
N GLY A 183 3.23 -11.20 7.41
CA GLY A 183 4.06 -12.37 7.07
C GLY A 183 4.81 -12.11 5.77
N ARG A 184 6.08 -12.50 5.68
CA ARG A 184 6.91 -12.31 4.49
C ARG A 184 6.26 -12.86 3.21
N GLU A 185 5.78 -14.10 3.24
CA GLU A 185 5.18 -14.75 2.06
C GLU A 185 3.93 -14.01 1.57
N TRP A 186 3.10 -13.57 2.52
CA TRP A 186 1.92 -12.76 2.20
C TRP A 186 2.36 -11.44 1.58
N PHE A 187 3.30 -10.72 2.20
CA PHE A 187 3.80 -9.44 1.70
C PHE A 187 4.41 -9.55 0.29
N GLU A 188 5.35 -10.48 0.07
CA GLU A 188 5.99 -10.69 -1.23
C GLU A 188 4.99 -11.05 -2.33
N ARG A 189 3.95 -11.82 -1.99
CA ARG A 189 2.87 -12.15 -2.93
C ARG A 189 2.03 -10.92 -3.28
N GLU A 190 1.52 -10.20 -2.29
CA GLU A 190 0.64 -9.05 -2.54
C GLU A 190 1.40 -7.90 -3.23
N ILE A 191 2.62 -7.57 -2.79
CA ILE A 191 3.44 -6.54 -3.43
C ILE A 191 3.76 -6.93 -4.87
N GLY A 192 4.09 -8.20 -5.12
CA GLY A 192 4.39 -8.71 -6.45
C GLY A 192 3.18 -8.62 -7.39
N HIS A 193 1.99 -8.98 -6.91
CA HIS A 193 0.75 -8.81 -7.67
C HIS A 193 0.48 -7.35 -8.01
N SER A 194 0.55 -6.44 -7.04
CA SER A 194 0.31 -5.00 -7.29
C SER A 194 1.34 -4.39 -8.25
N MET A 195 2.61 -4.79 -8.17
CA MET A 195 3.65 -4.39 -9.11
C MET A 195 3.33 -4.84 -10.53
N LEU A 196 2.90 -6.09 -10.68
CA LEU A 196 2.53 -6.67 -11.97
C LEU A 196 1.32 -5.97 -12.57
N GLU A 197 0.24 -5.80 -11.81
CA GLU A 197 -0.97 -5.11 -12.26
C GLU A 197 -0.65 -3.68 -12.71
N THR A 198 0.15 -2.97 -11.93
CA THR A 198 0.60 -1.61 -12.27
C THR A 198 1.43 -1.59 -13.56
N ALA A 199 2.36 -2.53 -13.72
CA ALA A 199 3.16 -2.66 -14.94
C ALA A 199 2.30 -2.96 -16.17
N LEU A 200 1.34 -3.89 -16.04
CA LEU A 200 0.40 -4.26 -17.10
C LEU A 200 -0.51 -3.11 -17.49
N GLN A 201 -1.03 -2.36 -16.52
CA GLN A 201 -1.85 -1.18 -16.81
C GLN A 201 -1.05 -0.16 -17.63
N ARG A 202 0.20 0.11 -17.24
CA ARG A 202 1.09 1.01 -17.99
C ARG A 202 1.35 0.52 -19.42
N ILE A 203 1.49 -0.79 -19.65
CA ILE A 203 1.60 -1.37 -20.99
C ILE A 203 0.33 -1.15 -21.81
N LYS A 204 -0.84 -1.43 -21.21
CA LYS A 204 -2.14 -1.23 -21.85
C LYS A 204 -2.32 0.23 -22.28
N ASP A 205 -1.98 1.18 -21.42
CA ASP A 205 -2.04 2.62 -21.70
C ASP A 205 -1.13 3.05 -22.86
N LYS A 206 -0.08 2.27 -23.14
CA LYS A 206 0.88 2.49 -24.24
C LYS A 206 0.60 1.65 -25.47
N SER A 207 -0.48 0.87 -25.50
CA SER A 207 -0.79 -0.06 -26.59
C SER A 207 -2.08 0.37 -27.30
N GLN A 208 -1.96 0.92 -28.51
CA GLN A 208 -3.10 1.46 -29.27
C GLN A 208 -3.33 0.67 -30.56
N VAL A 209 -4.59 0.50 -30.95
CA VAL A 209 -4.94 0.01 -32.30
C VAL A 209 -5.02 1.23 -33.21
N ARG A 210 -4.41 1.17 -34.41
CA ARG A 210 -4.52 2.26 -35.38
C ARG A 210 -5.97 2.49 -35.74
N ALA A 211 -6.45 3.73 -35.63
CA ALA A 211 -7.71 4.11 -36.24
C ALA A 211 -7.52 4.04 -37.76
N GLY A 212 -8.33 3.21 -38.43
CA GLY A 212 -8.38 3.11 -39.88
C GLY A 212 -8.97 4.35 -40.52
#